data_AF-A0A0K0GBG8-F1
#
_entry.id   AF-A0A0K0GBG8-F1
#
_cell.length_a   1.000
_cell.length_b   1.000
_cell.length_c   1.000
_cell.angle_alpha   90.00
_cell.angle_beta   90.00
_cell.angle_gamma   90.00
#
_symmetry.space_group_name_H-M   'P 1'
#
loop_
_entity.id
_entity.type
_entity.pdbx_description
1 polymer ?
#
loop_
_entity_poly.entity_id
_entity_poly.type
_entity_poly.pdbx_seq_one_letter_code
_entity_poly.pdbx_strand_id
1 'polypeptide(L)'
;MNIKNKKLWVAIIIIIFILIFTFSSTITAKQREEELATKNEEIKDLKSTINASKKVIKEKDSQITELEEKVDKAKPWFEMSEKDQQRKIAEEKSKEEAEAKKKAEEEAKKEAEAKKKAEEEAKKGYETGITYNQLARTPDDFKGEKVKFSGKVIQVMKGDTTTQIRLAVGDNYDTILYGEYDSSLVKSRVLEDDQITIMGLSAGLLTYESTMGGNITIPSVLIEKIES
;
A
#
# COMPACT_ATOMS: atom_id res chain seq x y z
N MET A 1 20.38 -126.37 46.85
CA MET A 1 20.36 -125.45 45.68
C MET A 1 21.62 -124.59 45.72
N ASN A 2 22.40 -124.61 44.64
CA ASN A 2 23.85 -124.41 44.59
C ASN A 2 24.30 -122.94 44.87
N ILE A 3 25.23 -122.72 45.81
CA ILE A 3 25.77 -121.39 46.17
C ILE A 3 26.37 -120.66 44.95
N LYS A 4 26.85 -121.41 43.96
CA LYS A 4 27.37 -120.89 42.69
C LYS A 4 26.31 -120.14 41.86
N ASN A 5 25.04 -120.56 41.88
CA ASN A 5 23.99 -119.95 41.06
C ASN A 5 23.47 -118.63 41.65
N LYS A 6 23.50 -118.47 42.98
CA LYS A 6 23.12 -117.22 43.65
C LYS A 6 24.13 -116.10 43.39
N LYS A 7 25.43 -116.40 43.40
CA LYS A 7 26.48 -115.42 43.06
C LYS A 7 26.38 -114.94 41.61
N LEU A 8 26.01 -115.84 40.69
CA LEU A 8 25.81 -115.51 39.28
C LEU A 8 24.63 -114.53 39.07
N TRP A 9 23.50 -114.77 39.75
CA TRP A 9 22.32 -113.90 39.66
C TRP A 9 22.55 -112.51 40.26
N VAL A 10 23.27 -112.42 41.39
CA VAL A 10 23.61 -111.13 42.00
C VAL A 10 24.54 -110.31 41.08
N ALA A 11 25.50 -110.96 40.42
CA ALA A 11 26.39 -110.28 39.47
C ALA A 11 25.64 -109.70 38.26
N ILE A 12 24.64 -110.42 37.72
CA ILE A 12 23.82 -109.95 36.59
C ILE A 12 23.00 -108.71 36.98
N ILE A 13 22.39 -108.72 38.16
CA ILE A 13 21.59 -107.57 38.64
C ILE A 13 22.46 -106.32 38.82
N ILE A 14 23.67 -106.47 39.36
CA ILE A 14 24.62 -105.35 39.53
C ILE A 14 25.03 -104.77 38.17
N ILE A 15 25.29 -105.61 37.18
CA ILE A 15 25.64 -105.16 35.82
C ILE A 15 24.47 -104.41 35.17
N ILE A 16 23.23 -104.91 35.33
CA ILE A 16 22.04 -104.22 34.82
C ILE A 16 21.85 -102.88 35.54
N PHE A 17 22.08 -102.81 36.85
CA PHE A 17 21.96 -101.57 37.61
C PHE A 17 23.03 -100.55 37.19
N ILE A 18 24.27 -100.99 36.94
CA ILE A 18 25.34 -100.14 36.41
C ILE A 18 25.01 -99.67 34.98
N LEU A 19 24.45 -100.53 34.13
CA LEU A 19 24.01 -100.16 32.78
C LEU A 19 22.87 -99.14 32.81
N ILE A 20 21.87 -99.32 33.67
CA ILE A 20 20.75 -98.37 33.83
C ILE A 20 21.25 -97.04 34.40
N PHE A 21 22.16 -97.07 35.39
CA PHE A 21 22.70 -95.86 36.00
C PHE A 21 23.59 -95.06 35.03
N THR A 22 24.42 -95.74 34.23
CA THR A 22 25.25 -95.12 33.18
C THR A 22 24.42 -94.61 32.00
N PHE A 23 23.33 -95.30 31.64
CA PHE A 23 22.41 -94.87 30.58
C PHE A 23 21.55 -93.67 31.01
N SER A 24 21.07 -93.63 32.25
CA SER A 24 20.29 -92.49 32.76
C SER A 24 21.15 -91.23 32.90
N SER A 25 22.42 -91.37 33.29
CA SER A 25 23.36 -90.26 33.42
C SER A 25 23.72 -89.61 32.06
N THR A 26 23.82 -90.43 31.01
CA THR A 26 24.17 -89.98 29.66
C THR A 26 23.02 -89.27 28.95
N ILE A 27 21.77 -89.67 29.16
CA ILE A 27 20.58 -88.98 28.63
C ILE A 27 20.46 -87.55 29.20
N THR A 28 20.66 -87.37 30.51
CA THR A 28 20.58 -86.04 31.17
C THR A 28 21.74 -85.12 30.77
N ALA A 29 22.91 -85.67 30.44
CA ALA A 29 24.05 -84.89 29.95
C ALA A 29 23.76 -84.30 28.56
N LYS A 30 23.22 -85.11 27.63
CA LYS A 30 22.90 -84.66 26.27
C LYS A 30 21.84 -83.55 26.24
N GLN A 31 20.80 -83.65 27.07
CA GLN A 31 19.77 -82.60 27.17
C GLN A 31 20.35 -81.27 27.68
N ARG A 32 21.29 -81.31 28.63
CA ARG A 32 21.99 -80.09 29.11
C ARG A 32 22.90 -79.48 28.07
N GLU A 33 23.57 -80.30 27.24
CA GLU A 33 24.40 -79.79 26.14
C GLU A 33 23.56 -79.09 25.06
N GLU A 34 22.38 -79.62 24.72
CA GLU A 34 21.45 -78.98 23.79
C GLU A 34 20.88 -77.66 24.37
N GLU A 35 20.56 -77.62 25.67
CA GLU A 35 20.12 -76.40 26.36
C GLU A 35 21.25 -75.34 26.47
N LEU A 36 22.50 -75.77 26.67
CA LEU A 36 23.68 -74.90 26.66
C LEU A 36 23.96 -74.35 25.27
N ALA A 37 23.80 -75.16 24.22
CA ALA A 37 23.97 -74.72 22.84
C ALA A 37 22.93 -73.67 22.43
N THR A 38 21.66 -73.88 22.78
CA THR A 38 20.57 -72.92 22.51
C THR A 38 20.77 -71.60 23.27
N LYS A 39 21.06 -71.65 24.57
CA LYS A 39 21.36 -70.43 25.36
C LYS A 39 22.59 -69.69 24.85
N ASN A 40 23.61 -70.39 24.35
CA ASN A 40 24.78 -69.73 23.79
C ASN A 40 24.46 -68.99 22.48
N GLU A 41 23.58 -69.55 21.63
CA GLU A 41 23.09 -68.84 20.44
C GLU A 41 22.19 -67.65 20.82
N GLU A 42 21.32 -67.77 21.83
CA GLU A 42 20.53 -66.63 22.35
C GLU A 42 21.43 -65.52 22.93
N ILE A 43 22.46 -65.87 23.71
CA ILE A 43 23.43 -64.90 24.25
C ILE A 43 24.19 -64.19 23.13
N LYS A 44 24.51 -64.89 22.06
CA LYS A 44 25.18 -64.34 20.89
C LYS A 44 24.27 -63.37 20.13
N ASP A 45 23.00 -63.71 19.95
CA ASP A 45 22.00 -62.83 19.33
C ASP A 45 21.73 -61.58 20.18
N LEU A 46 21.54 -61.74 21.49
CA LEU A 46 21.38 -60.64 22.44
C LEU A 46 22.59 -59.70 22.45
N LYS A 47 23.82 -60.26 22.42
CA LYS A 47 25.05 -59.45 22.31
C LYS A 47 25.09 -58.67 20.99
N SER A 48 24.64 -59.26 19.89
CA SER A 48 24.56 -58.58 18.60
C SER A 48 23.57 -57.41 18.64
N THR A 49 22.40 -57.62 19.24
CA THR A 49 21.34 -56.62 19.41
C THR A 49 21.80 -55.47 20.32
N ILE A 50 22.42 -55.77 21.45
CA ILE A 50 22.97 -54.76 22.38
C ILE A 50 24.02 -53.89 21.67
N ASN A 51 24.88 -54.47 20.85
CA ASN A 51 25.87 -53.70 20.10
C ASN A 51 25.24 -52.80 19.03
N ALA A 52 24.20 -53.28 18.34
CA ALA A 52 23.43 -52.48 17.40
C ALA A 52 22.75 -51.29 18.11
N SER A 53 22.06 -51.54 19.23
CA SER A 53 21.41 -50.48 20.02
C SER A 53 22.40 -49.47 20.57
N LYS A 54 23.57 -49.91 21.07
CA LYS A 54 24.64 -49.01 21.52
C LYS A 54 25.15 -48.09 20.40
N LYS A 55 25.26 -48.62 19.17
CA LYS A 55 25.64 -47.82 18.01
C LYS A 55 24.59 -46.75 17.70
N VAL A 56 23.31 -47.10 17.77
CA VAL A 56 22.20 -46.14 17.55
C VAL A 56 22.17 -45.08 18.63
N ILE A 57 22.35 -45.43 19.90
CA ILE A 57 22.39 -44.47 21.01
C ILE A 57 23.54 -43.47 20.79
N LYS A 58 24.74 -43.96 20.49
CA LYS A 58 25.90 -43.10 20.21
C LYS A 58 25.66 -42.14 19.05
N GLU A 59 25.01 -42.60 17.99
CA GLU A 59 24.63 -41.77 16.84
C GLU A 59 23.61 -40.70 17.24
N LYS A 60 22.60 -41.08 18.04
CA LYS A 60 21.58 -40.15 18.54
C LYS A 60 22.15 -39.11 19.50
N ASP A 61 23.05 -39.49 20.39
CA ASP A 61 23.73 -38.56 21.30
C ASP A 61 24.57 -37.52 20.51
N SER A 62 25.22 -37.96 19.43
CA SER A 62 25.95 -37.05 18.53
C SER A 62 25.01 -36.05 17.84
N GLN A 63 23.86 -36.52 17.35
CA GLN A 63 22.86 -35.66 16.71
C GLN A 63 22.24 -34.66 17.70
N ILE A 64 21.98 -35.09 18.94
CA ILE A 64 21.45 -34.21 20.00
C ILE A 64 22.46 -33.10 20.31
N THR A 65 23.73 -33.45 20.49
CA THR A 65 24.80 -32.48 20.78
C THR A 65 24.93 -31.43 19.65
N GLU A 66 24.87 -31.86 18.38
CA GLU A 66 24.92 -30.94 17.24
C GLU A 66 23.70 -30.02 17.16
N LEU A 67 22.51 -30.53 17.48
CA LEU A 67 21.28 -29.74 17.50
C LEU A 67 21.28 -28.71 18.65
N GLU A 68 21.75 -29.09 19.84
CA GLU A 68 21.89 -28.19 20.98
C GLU A 68 22.84 -27.02 20.65
N GLU A 69 23.97 -27.29 20.00
CA GLU A 69 24.91 -26.24 19.58
C GLU A 69 24.30 -25.29 18.53
N LYS A 70 23.48 -25.81 17.60
CA LYS A 70 22.75 -25.00 16.61
C LYS A 70 21.69 -24.13 17.27
N VAL A 71 20.97 -24.66 18.26
CA VAL A 71 19.97 -23.91 19.02
C VAL A 71 20.63 -22.79 19.82
N ASP A 72 21.77 -23.05 20.47
CA ASP A 72 22.50 -22.03 21.21
C ASP A 72 23.08 -20.93 20.31
N LYS A 73 23.59 -21.27 19.12
CA LYS A 73 24.01 -20.27 18.13
C LYS A 73 22.85 -19.43 17.59
N ALA A 74 21.64 -19.98 17.58
CA ALA A 74 20.44 -19.30 17.12
C ALA A 74 19.73 -18.49 18.22
N LYS A 75 20.01 -18.73 19.52
CA LYS A 75 19.45 -17.95 20.65
C LYS A 75 19.54 -16.42 20.44
N PRO A 76 20.68 -15.85 20.02
CA PRO A 76 20.77 -14.40 19.79
C PRO A 76 19.86 -13.91 18.65
N TRP A 77 19.59 -14.74 17.64
CA TRP A 77 18.69 -14.42 16.53
C TRP A 77 17.22 -14.44 16.95
N PHE A 78 16.85 -15.32 17.88
CA PHE A 78 15.52 -15.35 18.49
C PHE A 78 15.33 -14.22 19.53
N GLU A 79 16.42 -13.73 20.14
CA GLU A 79 16.40 -12.67 21.16
C GLU A 79 16.47 -11.24 20.59
N MET A 80 16.97 -11.04 19.36
CA MET A 80 16.86 -9.78 18.61
C MET A 80 15.40 -9.59 18.17
N SER A 81 14.59 -9.26 19.17
CA SER A 81 13.14 -9.35 19.23
C SER A 81 12.42 -8.59 18.11
N GLU A 82 11.33 -9.17 17.60
CA GLU A 82 10.32 -8.55 16.73
C GLU A 82 9.96 -7.11 17.14
N LYS A 83 10.09 -6.78 18.44
CA LYS A 83 9.88 -5.46 19.02
C LYS A 83 10.83 -4.38 18.48
N ASP A 84 12.11 -4.68 18.22
CA ASP A 84 13.06 -3.71 17.68
C ASP A 84 12.89 -3.51 16.17
N GLN A 85 12.49 -4.55 15.43
CA GLN A 85 12.09 -4.43 14.03
C GLN A 85 10.81 -3.58 13.89
N GLN A 86 9.80 -3.83 14.72
CA GLN A 86 8.57 -3.02 14.73
C GLN A 86 8.84 -1.56 15.08
N ARG A 87 9.75 -1.29 16.02
CA ARG A 87 10.15 0.09 16.36
C ARG A 87 10.84 0.79 15.20
N LYS A 88 11.73 0.11 14.48
CA LYS A 88 12.42 0.69 13.31
C LYS A 88 11.45 0.99 12.17
N ILE A 89 10.54 0.05 11.87
CA ILE A 89 9.50 0.25 10.86
C ILE A 89 8.55 1.41 11.24
N ALA A 90 8.17 1.52 12.51
CA ALA A 90 7.32 2.62 12.98
C ALA A 90 8.03 3.99 12.92
N GLU A 91 9.31 4.05 13.27
CA GLU A 91 10.12 5.27 13.20
C GLU A 91 10.32 5.73 11.74
N GLU A 92 10.60 4.80 10.83
CA GLU A 92 10.79 5.08 9.42
C GLU A 92 9.50 5.53 8.75
N LYS A 93 8.38 4.83 9.01
CA LYS A 93 7.06 5.23 8.53
C LYS A 93 6.63 6.61 9.04
N SER A 94 6.94 6.93 10.31
CA SER A 94 6.66 8.26 10.87
C SER A 94 7.49 9.37 10.22
N LYS A 95 8.74 9.09 9.81
CA LYS A 95 9.59 10.05 9.09
C LYS A 95 9.10 10.27 7.67
N GLU A 96 8.73 9.20 6.96
CA GLU A 96 8.15 9.27 5.63
C GLU A 96 6.83 10.07 5.61
N GLU A 97 5.92 9.82 6.56
CA GLU A 97 4.67 10.57 6.68
C GLU A 97 4.92 12.07 6.98
N ALA A 98 5.90 12.38 7.83
CA ALA A 98 6.28 13.76 8.13
C ALA A 98 6.90 14.47 6.93
N GLU A 99 7.74 13.79 6.15
CA GLU A 99 8.34 14.34 4.93
C GLU A 99 7.31 14.52 3.81
N ALA A 100 6.42 13.55 3.62
CA ALA A 100 5.32 13.63 2.67
C ALA A 100 4.38 14.80 3.01
N LYS A 101 4.05 15.01 4.29
CA LYS A 101 3.22 16.14 4.72
C LYS A 101 3.92 17.48 4.48
N LYS A 102 5.22 17.59 4.75
CA LYS A 102 6.00 18.81 4.45
C LYS A 102 6.05 19.12 2.95
N LYS A 103 6.27 18.11 2.11
CA LYS A 103 6.26 18.29 0.64
C LYS A 103 4.91 18.75 0.13
N ALA A 104 3.81 18.14 0.61
CA ALA A 104 2.46 18.55 0.24
C ALA A 104 2.12 19.98 0.68
N GLU A 105 2.54 20.39 1.88
CA GLU A 105 2.31 21.76 2.37
C GLU A 105 3.15 22.80 1.60
N GLU A 106 4.39 22.47 1.24
CA GLU A 106 5.25 23.34 0.43
C GLU A 106 4.71 23.50 -1.00
N GLU A 107 4.23 22.42 -1.61
CA GLU A 107 3.64 22.43 -2.95
C GLU A 107 2.33 23.23 -2.99
N ALA A 108 1.45 23.03 -2.00
CA ALA A 108 0.23 23.82 -1.86
C ALA A 108 0.52 25.32 -1.65
N LYS A 109 1.58 25.66 -0.90
CA LYS A 109 2.01 27.05 -0.71
C LYS A 109 2.56 27.66 -1.99
N LYS A 110 3.37 26.92 -2.75
CA LYS A 110 3.89 27.36 -4.07
C LYS A 110 2.76 27.57 -5.08
N GLU A 111 1.77 26.68 -5.12
CA GLU A 111 0.62 26.82 -6.01
C GLU A 111 -0.24 28.04 -5.64
N ALA A 112 -0.50 28.25 -4.34
CA ALA A 112 -1.23 29.42 -3.86
C ALA A 112 -0.49 30.74 -4.17
N GLU A 113 0.84 30.77 -4.02
CA GLU A 113 1.67 31.93 -4.35
C GLU A 113 1.72 32.20 -5.86
N ALA A 114 1.88 31.15 -6.68
CA ALA A 114 1.83 31.26 -8.14
C ALA A 114 0.47 31.77 -8.62
N LYS A 115 -0.63 31.28 -8.05
CA LYS A 115 -1.99 31.73 -8.37
C LYS A 115 -2.20 33.20 -7.98
N LYS A 116 -1.76 33.61 -6.79
CA LYS A 116 -1.81 35.02 -6.36
C LYS A 116 -1.00 35.92 -7.28
N LYS A 117 0.20 35.50 -7.67
CA LYS A 117 1.07 36.27 -8.57
C LYS A 117 0.48 36.40 -9.97
N ALA A 118 -0.06 35.30 -10.52
CA ALA A 118 -0.74 35.31 -11.81
C ALA A 118 -2.00 36.20 -11.78
N GLU A 119 -2.74 36.20 -10.67
CA GLU A 119 -3.88 37.09 -10.48
C GLU A 119 -3.47 38.56 -10.38
N GLU A 120 -2.36 38.88 -9.71
CA GLU A 120 -1.83 40.24 -9.62
C GLU A 120 -1.28 40.74 -10.97
N GLU A 121 -0.57 39.90 -11.71
CA GLU A 121 -0.08 40.21 -13.06
C GLU A 121 -1.23 40.39 -14.06
N ALA A 122 -2.27 39.55 -13.98
CA ALA A 122 -3.48 39.72 -14.77
C ALA A 122 -4.14 41.07 -14.46
N LYS A 123 -4.29 41.44 -13.18
CA LYS A 123 -4.84 42.75 -12.79
C LYS A 123 -4.05 43.92 -13.39
N LYS A 124 -2.72 43.89 -13.34
CA LYS A 124 -1.86 44.93 -13.95
C LYS A 124 -2.03 45.01 -15.46
N GLY A 125 -2.27 43.88 -16.13
CA GLY A 125 -2.44 43.82 -17.59
C GLY A 125 -3.67 44.53 -18.13
N TYR A 126 -4.69 44.80 -17.31
CA TYR A 126 -5.91 45.50 -17.73
C TYR A 126 -5.96 46.98 -17.28
N GLU A 127 -4.95 47.47 -16.57
CA GLU A 127 -4.81 48.90 -16.21
C GLU A 127 -4.26 49.72 -17.39
N THR A 128 -4.88 49.60 -18.55
CA THR A 128 -4.45 50.26 -19.80
C THR A 128 -4.82 51.75 -19.86
N GLY A 129 -5.70 52.21 -18.97
CA GLY A 129 -6.22 53.58 -18.96
C GLY A 129 -7.21 53.88 -20.09
N ILE A 130 -7.60 52.86 -20.87
CA ILE A 130 -8.59 53.02 -21.95
C ILE A 130 -9.96 53.33 -21.34
N THR A 131 -10.57 54.40 -21.81
CA THR A 131 -11.87 54.90 -21.32
C THR A 131 -13.02 54.43 -22.20
N TYR A 132 -14.25 54.47 -21.65
CA TYR A 132 -15.46 54.17 -22.41
C TYR A 132 -15.58 55.07 -23.66
N ASN A 133 -15.26 56.36 -23.52
CA ASN A 133 -15.36 57.31 -24.63
C ASN A 133 -14.42 56.96 -25.78
N GLN A 134 -13.24 56.41 -25.49
CA GLN A 134 -12.30 55.95 -26.53
C GLN A 134 -12.85 54.74 -27.27
N LEU A 135 -13.46 53.77 -26.56
CA LEU A 135 -14.11 52.64 -27.21
C LEU A 135 -15.35 53.05 -28.02
N ALA A 136 -16.12 54.02 -27.53
CA ALA A 136 -17.34 54.47 -28.21
C ALA A 136 -17.07 55.35 -29.43
N ARG A 137 -16.00 56.16 -29.41
CA ARG A 137 -15.70 57.13 -30.48
C ARG A 137 -14.66 56.65 -31.47
N THR A 138 -13.70 55.85 -31.03
CA THR A 138 -12.57 55.35 -31.84
C THR A 138 -12.41 53.84 -31.61
N PRO A 139 -13.45 53.02 -31.85
CA PRO A 139 -13.45 51.59 -31.53
C PRO A 139 -12.35 50.79 -32.22
N ASP A 140 -12.02 51.15 -33.46
CA ASP A 140 -11.08 50.40 -34.30
C ASP A 140 -9.64 50.51 -33.79
N ASP A 141 -9.27 51.65 -33.19
CA ASP A 141 -7.94 51.90 -32.63
C ASP A 141 -7.66 51.06 -31.38
N PHE A 142 -8.71 50.59 -30.70
CA PHE A 142 -8.61 49.85 -29.45
C PHE A 142 -9.13 48.41 -29.58
N LYS A 143 -9.42 47.94 -30.79
CA LYS A 143 -9.91 46.58 -31.00
C LYS A 143 -8.81 45.55 -30.67
N GLY A 144 -9.14 44.60 -29.82
CA GLY A 144 -8.21 43.61 -29.29
C GLY A 144 -7.39 44.09 -28.09
N GLU A 145 -7.51 45.35 -27.70
CA GLU A 145 -6.82 45.87 -26.52
C GLU A 145 -7.48 45.41 -25.22
N LYS A 146 -6.66 45.22 -24.18
CA LYS A 146 -7.12 44.88 -22.84
C LYS A 146 -7.79 46.09 -22.19
N VAL A 147 -8.98 45.88 -21.64
CA VAL A 147 -9.78 46.93 -21.02
C VAL A 147 -10.34 46.48 -19.67
N LYS A 148 -10.55 47.45 -18.80
CA LYS A 148 -11.15 47.27 -17.48
C LYS A 148 -12.25 48.30 -17.26
N PHE A 149 -13.45 47.83 -16.95
CA PHE A 149 -14.58 48.70 -16.61
C PHE A 149 -15.32 48.17 -15.39
N SER A 150 -15.71 49.09 -14.52
CA SER A 150 -16.58 48.81 -13.37
C SER A 150 -17.91 49.49 -13.58
N GLY A 151 -18.99 48.85 -13.13
CA GLY A 151 -20.32 49.43 -13.19
C GLY A 151 -21.43 48.46 -12.83
N LYS A 152 -22.66 48.94 -13.03
CA LYS A 152 -23.88 48.20 -12.73
C LYS A 152 -24.34 47.35 -13.91
N VAL A 153 -24.73 46.11 -13.67
CA VAL A 153 -25.37 45.26 -14.67
C VAL A 153 -26.82 45.68 -14.84
N ILE A 154 -27.22 46.05 -16.06
CA ILE A 154 -28.55 46.57 -16.36
C ILE A 154 -29.44 45.51 -17.01
N GLN A 155 -28.82 44.53 -17.67
CA GLN A 155 -29.54 43.46 -18.35
C GLN A 155 -28.62 42.26 -18.48
N VAL A 156 -29.17 41.06 -18.25
CA VAL A 156 -28.47 39.78 -18.44
C VAL A 156 -29.24 38.92 -19.44
N MET A 157 -28.58 38.51 -20.52
CA MET A 157 -29.12 37.57 -21.50
C MET A 157 -28.29 36.28 -21.43
N LYS A 158 -28.90 35.22 -20.89
CA LYS A 158 -28.24 33.93 -20.73
C LYS A 158 -28.46 33.06 -21.96
N GLY A 159 -27.36 32.63 -22.58
CA GLY A 159 -27.35 31.52 -23.54
C GLY A 159 -26.95 30.20 -22.88
N ASP A 160 -26.85 29.15 -23.70
CA ASP A 160 -26.43 27.82 -23.24
C ASP A 160 -24.94 27.77 -22.89
N THR A 161 -24.11 28.42 -23.71
CA THR A 161 -22.65 28.46 -23.55
C THR A 161 -22.17 29.82 -23.05
N THR A 162 -22.60 30.90 -23.69
CA THR A 162 -22.18 32.26 -23.35
C THR A 162 -23.30 33.04 -22.65
N THR A 163 -22.90 33.94 -21.76
CA THR A 163 -23.79 34.91 -21.14
C THR A 163 -23.40 36.30 -21.62
N GLN A 164 -24.41 37.08 -21.99
CA GLN A 164 -24.26 38.44 -22.48
C GLN A 164 -24.84 39.40 -21.45
N ILE A 165 -24.19 40.54 -21.24
CA ILE A 165 -24.60 41.54 -20.27
C ILE A 165 -24.53 42.94 -20.87
N ARG A 166 -25.38 43.83 -20.37
CA ARG A 166 -25.26 45.28 -20.56
C ARG A 166 -24.80 45.91 -19.26
N LEU A 167 -23.67 46.57 -19.29
CA LEU A 167 -23.04 47.21 -18.13
C LEU A 167 -23.13 48.73 -18.26
N ALA A 168 -23.71 49.43 -17.28
CA ALA A 168 -23.60 50.88 -17.18
C ALA A 168 -22.27 51.22 -16.52
N VAL A 169 -21.30 51.65 -17.33
CA VAL A 169 -19.96 51.99 -16.84
C VAL A 169 -20.03 53.16 -15.86
N GLY A 170 -19.47 52.99 -14.67
CA GLY A 170 -19.49 54.01 -13.62
C GLY A 170 -20.90 54.42 -13.17
N ASP A 171 -21.86 53.49 -13.24
CA ASP A 171 -23.29 53.71 -12.91
C ASP A 171 -23.99 54.77 -13.75
N ASN A 172 -23.43 55.09 -14.91
CA ASN A 172 -24.02 56.03 -15.85
C ASN A 172 -24.78 55.27 -16.96
N TYR A 173 -26.10 55.40 -16.95
CA TYR A 173 -27.01 54.77 -17.91
C TYR A 173 -26.82 55.26 -19.36
N ASP A 174 -26.11 56.37 -19.59
CA ASP A 174 -25.73 56.85 -20.92
C ASP A 174 -24.47 56.14 -21.47
N THR A 175 -23.72 55.44 -20.61
CA THR A 175 -22.48 54.74 -20.98
C THR A 175 -22.66 53.23 -20.86
N ILE A 176 -23.42 52.67 -21.81
CA ILE A 176 -23.70 51.23 -21.85
C ILE A 176 -22.66 50.50 -22.66
N LEU A 177 -22.09 49.47 -22.06
CA LEU A 177 -21.14 48.56 -22.67
C LEU A 177 -21.75 47.16 -22.77
N TYR A 178 -21.63 46.55 -23.94
CA TYR A 178 -21.98 45.15 -24.16
C TYR A 178 -20.81 44.26 -23.75
N GLY A 179 -21.08 43.28 -22.91
CA GLY A 179 -20.10 42.31 -22.46
C GLY A 179 -20.55 40.89 -22.77
N GLU A 180 -19.65 40.06 -23.27
CA GLU A 180 -19.91 38.63 -23.49
C GLU A 180 -18.84 37.78 -22.81
N TYR A 181 -19.27 36.75 -22.09
CA TYR A 181 -18.37 35.79 -21.43
C TYR A 181 -18.90 34.36 -21.52
N ASP A 182 -17.99 33.41 -21.39
CA ASP A 182 -18.35 32.00 -21.19
C ASP A 182 -18.97 31.80 -19.81
N SER A 183 -20.09 31.08 -19.74
CA SER A 183 -20.82 30.86 -18.49
C SER A 183 -19.98 30.15 -17.41
N SER A 184 -18.91 29.44 -17.78
CA SER A 184 -17.94 28.81 -16.87
C SER A 184 -16.98 29.78 -16.19
N LEU A 185 -16.89 31.02 -16.66
CA LEU A 185 -15.98 32.03 -16.14
C LEU A 185 -16.32 32.46 -14.70
N VAL A 186 -17.61 32.40 -14.36
CA VAL A 186 -18.13 32.83 -13.06
C VAL A 186 -18.54 31.63 -12.21
N LYS A 187 -18.18 31.64 -10.93
CA LYS A 187 -18.61 30.61 -9.97
C LYS A 187 -20.06 30.81 -9.51
N SER A 188 -20.52 32.05 -9.53
CA SER A 188 -21.87 32.49 -9.17
C SER A 188 -22.51 33.21 -10.34
N ARG A 189 -23.84 33.10 -10.44
CA ARG A 189 -24.61 33.79 -11.48
C ARG A 189 -24.53 35.31 -11.27
N VAL A 190 -24.23 36.04 -12.34
CA VAL A 190 -24.39 37.50 -12.41
C VAL A 190 -25.86 37.84 -12.60
N LEU A 191 -26.38 38.75 -11.79
CA LEU A 191 -27.75 39.22 -11.83
C LEU A 191 -27.83 40.66 -12.32
N GLU A 192 -29.04 41.07 -12.68
CA GLU A 192 -29.34 42.49 -12.87
C GLU A 192 -29.17 43.23 -11.54
N ASP A 193 -28.78 44.50 -11.65
CA ASP A 193 -28.39 45.38 -10.55
C ASP A 193 -27.07 45.05 -9.82
N ASP A 194 -26.36 43.98 -10.20
CA ASP A 194 -25.05 43.66 -9.62
C ASP A 194 -24.00 44.72 -9.98
N GLN A 195 -23.18 45.08 -9.00
CA GLN A 195 -21.96 45.87 -9.20
C GLN A 195 -20.80 44.95 -9.52
N ILE A 196 -20.24 45.07 -10.72
CA ILE A 196 -19.13 44.21 -11.15
C ILE A 196 -18.03 45.02 -11.82
N THR A 197 -16.83 44.44 -11.82
CA THR A 197 -15.69 44.88 -12.62
C THR A 197 -15.38 43.82 -13.67
N ILE A 198 -15.46 44.21 -14.93
CA ILE A 198 -15.14 43.35 -16.08
C ILE A 198 -13.73 43.66 -16.57
N MET A 199 -13.01 42.62 -16.96
CA MET A 199 -11.69 42.69 -17.59
C MET A 199 -11.71 41.79 -18.83
N GLY A 200 -11.30 42.34 -19.97
CA GLY A 200 -11.40 41.61 -21.23
C GLY A 200 -10.78 42.36 -22.40
N LEU A 201 -11.14 41.93 -23.61
CA LEU A 201 -10.65 42.50 -24.86
C LEU A 201 -11.76 43.29 -25.54
N SER A 202 -11.47 44.51 -25.97
CA SER A 202 -12.40 45.30 -26.78
C SER A 202 -12.65 44.63 -28.14
N ALA A 203 -13.92 44.41 -28.48
CA ALA A 203 -14.35 43.79 -29.74
C ALA A 203 -14.82 44.81 -30.79
N GLY A 204 -14.74 46.11 -30.47
CA GLY A 204 -15.25 47.20 -31.31
C GLY A 204 -16.68 47.61 -30.94
N LEU A 205 -17.52 47.90 -31.93
CA LEU A 205 -18.92 48.25 -31.73
C LEU A 205 -19.86 47.11 -32.10
N LEU A 206 -20.93 46.97 -31.32
CA LEU A 206 -22.07 46.12 -31.62
C LEU A 206 -23.27 47.02 -31.93
N THR A 207 -23.91 46.80 -33.10
CA THR A 207 -25.17 47.45 -33.46
C THR A 207 -26.30 46.42 -33.42
N TYR A 208 -27.39 46.72 -32.72
CA TYR A 208 -28.58 45.89 -32.69
C TYR A 208 -29.86 46.73 -32.79
N GLU A 209 -30.94 46.12 -33.23
CA GLU A 209 -32.25 46.76 -33.32
C GLU A 209 -32.94 46.76 -31.94
N SER A 210 -33.31 47.95 -31.47
CA SER A 210 -34.10 48.13 -30.26
C SER A 210 -35.53 47.67 -30.47
N THR A 211 -36.20 47.25 -29.40
CA THR A 211 -37.64 46.93 -29.41
C THR A 211 -38.52 48.10 -29.82
N MET A 212 -37.99 49.33 -29.80
CA MET A 212 -38.65 50.55 -30.28
C MET A 212 -38.35 50.88 -31.76
N GLY A 213 -37.68 49.99 -32.51
CA GLY A 213 -37.43 50.13 -33.95
C GLY A 213 -36.23 51.02 -34.33
N GLY A 214 -35.37 51.37 -33.37
CA GLY A 214 -34.14 52.14 -33.61
C GLY A 214 -32.88 51.28 -33.46
N ASN A 215 -31.87 51.50 -34.31
CA ASN A 215 -30.57 50.84 -34.14
C ASN A 215 -29.79 51.49 -32.99
N ILE A 216 -29.30 50.66 -32.07
CA ILE A 216 -28.42 51.06 -30.97
C ILE A 216 -27.03 50.52 -31.24
N THR A 217 -26.03 51.39 -31.23
CA THR A 217 -24.62 51.04 -31.38
C THR A 217 -23.87 51.31 -30.08
N ILE A 218 -23.28 50.27 -29.49
CA ILE A 218 -22.54 50.35 -28.22
C ILE A 218 -21.20 49.62 -28.29
N PRO A 219 -20.19 50.00 -27.49
CA PRO A 219 -18.95 49.24 -27.35
C PRO A 219 -19.19 47.80 -26.90
N SER A 220 -18.39 46.88 -27.42
CA SER A 220 -18.42 45.46 -27.12
C SER A 220 -17.11 45.00 -26.51
N VAL A 221 -17.16 44.15 -25.48
CA VAL A 221 -16.01 43.55 -24.81
C VAL A 221 -16.20 42.05 -24.66
N LEU A 222 -15.19 41.28 -25.07
CA LEU A 222 -15.04 39.87 -24.76
C LEU A 222 -14.41 39.75 -23.39
N ILE A 223 -15.20 39.37 -22.39
CA ILE A 223 -14.78 39.38 -21.00
C ILE A 223 -14.01 38.08 -20.70
N GLU A 224 -12.81 38.25 -20.16
CA GLU A 224 -11.92 37.16 -19.77
C GLU A 224 -11.88 36.97 -18.24
N LYS A 225 -12.30 37.98 -17.47
CA LYS A 225 -12.42 37.90 -16.01
C LYS A 225 -13.52 38.84 -15.50
N ILE A 226 -14.30 38.37 -14.52
CA ILE A 226 -15.30 39.16 -13.80
C ILE A 226 -14.94 39.16 -12.31
N GLU A 227 -14.97 40.33 -11.68
CA GLU A 227 -14.85 40.52 -10.24
C GLU A 227 -16.12 41.17 -9.71
N SER A 228 -16.73 40.58 -8.67
CA SER A 228 -17.92 41.06 -7.97
C SER A 228 -17.58 41.33 -6.51
#